data_AF-A0A5D0Q2B8-F1
#
_entry.id   AF-A0A5D0Q2B8-F1
#
_cell.length_a   1.000
_cell.length_b   1.000
_cell.length_c   1.000
_cell.angle_alpha   90.00
_cell.angle_beta   90.00
_cell.angle_gamma   90.00
#
_symmetry.space_group_name_H-M   'P 1'
#
loop_
_entity.id
_entity.type
_entity.pdbx_description
1 polymer ?
#
loop_
_entity_poly.entity_id
_entity_poly.type
_entity_poly.pdbx_seq_one_letter_code
_entity_poly.pdbx_strand_id
1 'polypeptide(L)'
;MRGFGLVVAGVLAGAALVGGGVALADGLPWRGDAEIGYVKERRLIPAGYLSTNVVCPEGRQAVGGGYAHLGEHDRESPVIAEVSAPSNTSGDPGKVNNAWSLFFMNDKEDPTPVDVYVICAPIGG
;
A
#
# COMPACT_ATOMS: atom_id res chain seq x y z
N MET A 1 -37.66 -42.31 -27.02
CA MET A 1 -38.67 -41.31 -26.63
C MET A 1 -37.90 -40.20 -25.91
N ARG A 2 -37.44 -39.14 -26.59
CA ARG A 2 -38.14 -37.86 -26.89
C ARG A 2 -38.95 -37.29 -25.71
N GLY A 3 -38.46 -36.16 -25.20
CA GLY A 3 -39.13 -35.16 -24.33
C GLY A 3 -38.12 -34.06 -24.03
N PHE A 4 -38.03 -32.99 -24.83
CA PHE A 4 -38.74 -31.71 -24.71
C PHE A 4 -38.59 -31.03 -23.34
N GLY A 5 -38.06 -29.80 -23.35
CA GLY A 5 -38.22 -28.87 -22.23
C GLY A 5 -37.16 -27.78 -22.14
N LEU A 6 -37.21 -26.80 -23.03
CA LEU A 6 -36.47 -25.53 -22.90
C LEU A 6 -37.25 -24.65 -21.91
N VAL A 7 -36.62 -24.17 -20.84
CA VAL A 7 -37.14 -23.05 -20.04
C VAL A 7 -36.05 -22.00 -19.91
N VAL A 8 -36.21 -20.92 -20.67
CA VAL A 8 -35.56 -19.64 -20.41
C VAL A 8 -36.41 -18.94 -19.35
N ALA A 9 -35.82 -18.65 -18.20
CA ALA A 9 -36.38 -17.71 -17.23
C ALA A 9 -35.23 -16.83 -16.74
N GLY A 10 -35.26 -15.57 -17.18
CA GLY A 10 -34.28 -14.55 -16.81
C GLY A 10 -34.36 -14.18 -15.34
N VAL A 11 -33.21 -13.81 -14.78
CA VAL A 11 -33.13 -13.02 -13.55
C VAL A 11 -32.28 -11.80 -13.87
N LEU A 12 -32.95 -10.70 -14.20
CA LEU A 12 -32.40 -9.36 -14.01
C LEU A 12 -32.47 -9.07 -12.53
N ALA A 13 -31.39 -9.33 -11.80
CA ALA A 13 -31.20 -8.82 -10.45
C ALA A 13 -30.13 -7.74 -10.52
N GLY A 14 -30.58 -6.50 -10.65
CA GLY A 14 -29.78 -5.35 -10.27
C GLY A 14 -29.51 -5.42 -8.77
N ALA A 15 -28.24 -5.32 -8.39
CA ALA A 15 -27.84 -5.07 -7.01
C ALA A 15 -26.63 -4.12 -7.03
N ALA A 16 -26.96 -2.86 -6.75
CA ALA A 16 -26.19 -1.84 -6.07
C ALA A 16 -24.65 -1.79 -6.25
N LEU A 17 -24.19 -0.76 -6.96
CA LEU A 17 -22.89 -0.15 -6.72
C LEU A 17 -22.90 0.45 -5.30
N VAL A 18 -22.57 -0.36 -4.29
CA VAL A 18 -22.22 0.16 -2.96
C VAL A 18 -20.70 0.24 -2.91
N GLY A 19 -20.22 1.45 -2.66
CA GLY A 19 -18.81 1.83 -2.75
C GLY A 19 -17.86 0.98 -1.91
N GLY A 20 -16.61 0.99 -2.35
CA GLY A 20 -15.50 0.30 -1.70
C GLY A 20 -14.62 -0.37 -2.74
N GLY A 21 -13.86 0.43 -3.48
CA GLY A 21 -12.84 -0.08 -4.39
C GLY A 21 -11.72 -0.75 -3.61
N VAL A 22 -11.88 -2.02 -3.26
CA VAL A 22 -10.76 -2.91 -2.97
C VAL A 22 -10.39 -3.60 -4.28
N ALA A 23 -9.50 -2.97 -5.04
CA ALA A 23 -8.76 -3.71 -6.05
C ALA A 23 -7.76 -4.60 -5.31
N LEU A 24 -8.11 -5.87 -5.13
CA LEU A 24 -7.14 -6.91 -4.80
C LEU A 24 -6.12 -6.93 -5.95
N ALA A 25 -4.90 -6.47 -5.70
CA ALA A 25 -3.81 -6.52 -6.68
C ALA A 25 -3.23 -7.94 -6.84
N ASP A 26 -3.75 -8.92 -6.11
CA ASP A 26 -3.37 -10.33 -6.24
C ASP A 26 -4.11 -10.97 -7.43
N GLY A 27 -3.67 -10.69 -8.66
CA GLY A 27 -4.18 -11.46 -9.82
C GLY A 27 -4.08 -10.87 -11.22
N LEU A 28 -3.37 -9.76 -11.45
CA LEU A 28 -3.15 -9.30 -12.83
C LEU A 28 -1.98 -10.06 -13.48
N PRO A 29 -2.19 -10.76 -14.62
CA PRO A 29 -1.11 -11.39 -15.37
C PRO A 29 -0.31 -10.30 -16.09
N TRP A 30 0.69 -9.73 -15.40
CA TRP A 30 1.60 -8.76 -15.98
C TRP A 30 2.59 -9.45 -16.93
N ARG A 31 2.59 -9.04 -18.20
CA ARG A 31 3.63 -9.35 -19.20
C ARG A 31 4.57 -8.16 -19.29
N GLY A 32 5.75 -8.27 -18.70
CA GLY A 32 6.83 -7.29 -18.86
C GLY A 32 8.00 -7.62 -17.95
N ASP A 33 9.22 -7.64 -18.50
CA ASP A 33 10.47 -8.03 -17.83
C ASP A 33 10.94 -7.05 -16.74
N ALA A 34 10.14 -6.04 -16.40
CA ALA A 34 10.35 -5.14 -15.27
C ALA A 34 9.39 -5.53 -14.15
N GLU A 35 9.71 -6.58 -13.40
CA GLU A 35 8.98 -6.96 -12.21
C GLU A 35 8.92 -5.74 -11.28
N ILE A 36 7.75 -5.25 -10.90
CA ILE A 36 7.58 -4.24 -9.85
C ILE A 36 7.47 -4.99 -8.52
N GLY A 37 8.28 -4.60 -7.54
CA GLY A 37 8.35 -5.20 -6.22
C GLY A 37 7.58 -4.38 -5.18
N TYR A 38 7.16 -5.04 -4.11
CA TYR A 38 6.45 -4.43 -2.99
C TYR A 38 7.08 -4.91 -1.68
N VAL A 39 7.47 -3.97 -0.82
CA VAL A 39 7.96 -4.27 0.53
C VAL A 39 7.01 -3.61 1.53
N LYS A 40 6.59 -4.39 2.53
CA LYS A 40 5.66 -3.97 3.57
C LYS A 40 6.19 -4.40 4.91
N GLU A 41 6.13 -3.50 5.87
CA GLU A 41 6.55 -3.75 7.24
C GLU A 41 5.50 -3.23 8.21
N ARG A 42 5.35 -3.95 9.33
CA ARG A 42 4.50 -3.49 10.42
C ARG A 42 5.33 -2.68 11.40
N ARG A 43 4.83 -1.52 11.79
CA ARG A 43 5.46 -0.62 12.78
C ARG A 43 4.46 -0.25 13.86
N LEU A 44 4.98 -0.03 15.07
CA LEU A 44 4.24 0.59 16.16
C LEU A 44 4.71 2.04 16.26
N ILE A 45 3.81 2.99 16.05
CA ILE A 45 4.10 4.41 16.16
C ILE A 45 3.93 4.80 17.64
N PRO A 46 5.01 5.13 18.37
CA PRO A 46 4.92 5.51 19.77
C PRO A 46 4.24 6.88 19.92
N ALA A 47 3.86 7.26 21.14
CA ALA A 47 3.45 8.62 21.44
C ALA A 47 4.55 9.63 21.03
N GLY A 48 4.14 10.77 20.48
CA GLY A 48 5.05 11.79 19.96
C GLY A 48 5.48 11.53 18.52
N TYR A 49 6.77 11.68 18.22
CA TYR A 49 7.30 11.67 16.86
C TYR A 49 8.12 10.41 16.54
N LEU A 50 7.96 9.89 15.32
CA LEU A 50 8.79 8.81 14.78
C LEU A 50 9.19 9.09 13.33
N SER A 51 10.50 9.20 13.09
CA SER A 51 11.07 9.13 11.74
C SER A 51 11.42 7.68 11.41
N THR A 52 10.93 7.17 10.29
CA THR A 52 11.22 5.80 9.82
C THR A 52 11.26 5.75 8.31
N ASN A 53 11.73 4.63 7.76
CA ASN A 53 11.67 4.35 6.33
C ASN A 53 11.35 2.88 6.07
N VAL A 54 11.01 2.58 4.81
CA VAL A 54 10.98 1.23 4.24
C VAL A 54 11.88 1.23 3.02
N VAL A 55 12.76 0.23 2.93
CA VAL A 55 13.87 0.22 1.97
C VAL A 55 13.59 -0.80 0.87
N CYS A 56 13.82 -0.40 -0.38
CA CYS A 56 13.81 -1.30 -1.51
C CYS A 56 15.02 -2.24 -1.46
N PRO A 57 14.88 -3.49 -1.96
CA PRO A 57 16.01 -4.39 -2.12
C PRO A 57 17.11 -3.78 -3.00
N GLU A 58 18.32 -4.30 -2.88
CA GLU A 58 19.47 -3.88 -3.68
C GLU A 58 19.16 -3.93 -5.19
N GLY A 59 19.68 -2.96 -5.95
CA GLY A 59 19.45 -2.84 -7.39
C GLY A 59 18.10 -2.24 -7.77
N ARG A 60 17.31 -1.77 -6.79
CA ARG A 60 15.96 -1.23 -7.01
C ARG A 60 15.81 0.18 -6.44
N GLN A 61 14.90 0.94 -7.02
CA GLN A 61 14.54 2.30 -6.62
C GLN A 61 13.09 2.36 -6.13
N ALA A 62 12.84 3.21 -5.14
CA ALA A 62 11.51 3.54 -4.64
C ALA A 62 10.79 4.43 -5.66
N VAL A 63 9.67 3.94 -6.18
CA VAL A 63 8.81 4.66 -7.14
C VAL A 63 7.47 5.06 -6.53
N GLY A 64 7.18 4.59 -5.33
CA GLY A 64 6.00 4.92 -4.55
C GLY A 64 6.08 4.31 -3.16
N GLY A 65 5.20 4.72 -2.26
CA GLY A 65 5.14 4.18 -0.92
C GLY A 65 4.11 4.91 -0.08
N GLY A 66 4.03 4.55 1.19
CA GLY A 66 3.09 5.16 2.11
C GLY A 66 2.87 4.29 3.34
N TYR A 67 1.70 4.47 3.94
CA TYR A 67 1.29 3.72 5.11
C TYR A 67 -0.22 3.50 5.10
N ALA A 68 -0.66 2.50 5.86
CA ALA A 68 -2.05 2.20 6.14
C ALA A 68 -2.17 1.93 7.64
N HIS A 69 -3.25 2.41 8.26
CA HIS A 69 -3.51 2.08 9.66
C HIS A 69 -4.08 0.68 9.78
N LEU A 70 -3.85 0.07 10.93
CA LEU A 70 -4.43 -1.20 11.28
C LEU A 70 -5.56 -0.99 12.28
N GLY A 71 -6.80 -1.22 11.84
CA GLY A 71 -7.99 -1.14 12.69
C GLY A 71 -8.60 0.25 12.74
N GLU A 72 -9.09 0.64 13.91
CA GLU A 72 -9.89 1.86 14.08
C GLU A 72 -9.02 3.10 13.98
N HIS A 73 -9.31 3.92 12.97
CA HIS A 73 -8.79 5.27 12.87
C HIS A 73 -9.59 6.14 13.83
N ASP A 74 -9.07 6.37 15.03
CA ASP A 74 -9.58 7.45 15.86
C ASP A 74 -9.49 8.75 15.06
N ARG A 75 -10.65 9.30 14.70
CA ARG A 75 -10.75 10.49 13.85
C ARG A 75 -10.49 11.77 14.64
N GLU A 76 -10.61 11.72 15.97
CA GLU A 76 -10.40 12.87 16.84
C GLU A 76 -8.91 13.04 17.18
N SER A 77 -8.17 11.93 17.28
CA SER A 77 -6.70 11.93 17.45
C SER A 77 -6.04 10.95 16.48
N PRO A 78 -5.93 11.26 15.18
CA PRO A 78 -5.33 10.34 14.22
C PRO A 78 -3.80 10.30 14.37
N VAL A 79 -3.19 9.17 14.02
CA VAL A 79 -1.77 9.17 13.66
C VAL A 79 -1.63 9.82 12.29
N ILE A 80 -0.73 10.79 12.19
CA ILE A 80 -0.51 11.55 10.96
C ILE A 80 0.91 11.28 10.49
N ALA A 81 1.10 11.00 9.21
CA ALA A 81 2.42 11.12 8.58
C ALA A 81 2.55 12.52 7.97
N GLU A 82 3.32 13.39 8.61
CA GLU A 82 3.59 14.75 8.09
C GLU A 82 4.48 14.70 6.84
N VAL A 83 5.36 13.69 6.77
CA VAL A 83 6.19 13.41 5.60
C VAL A 83 5.89 12.00 5.11
N SER A 84 5.72 11.87 3.79
CA SER A 84 5.65 10.60 3.08
C SER A 84 6.23 10.81 1.69
N ALA A 85 7.50 10.44 1.50
CA ALA A 85 8.25 10.80 0.30
C ALA A 85 9.36 9.79 -0.01
N PRO A 86 9.78 9.71 -1.29
CA PRO A 86 10.96 8.93 -1.65
C PRO A 86 12.21 9.55 -1.02
N SER A 87 13.15 8.69 -0.61
CA SER A 87 14.40 9.08 0.02
C SER A 87 15.53 8.15 -0.42
N ASN A 88 16.77 8.59 -0.18
CA ASN A 88 17.93 7.73 -0.29
C ASN A 88 18.47 7.39 1.10
N THR A 89 18.97 6.17 1.26
CA THR A 89 19.58 5.74 2.52
C THR A 89 21.04 6.13 2.65
N SER A 90 21.69 6.59 1.57
CA SER A 90 23.11 6.96 1.57
C SER A 90 23.38 8.39 2.01
N GLY A 91 22.40 9.29 1.94
CA GLY A 91 22.59 10.73 2.18
C GLY A 91 23.29 11.49 1.05
N ASP A 92 23.76 10.79 0.02
CA ASP A 92 24.53 11.38 -1.08
C ASP A 92 23.62 12.06 -2.11
N PRO A 93 23.92 13.30 -2.52
CA PRO A 93 23.21 13.95 -3.62
C PRO A 93 23.29 13.13 -4.92
N GLY A 94 22.17 13.04 -5.64
CA GLY A 94 22.12 12.39 -6.96
C GLY A 94 22.12 10.85 -6.94
N LYS A 95 22.14 10.20 -5.77
CA LYS A 95 21.86 8.76 -5.68
C LYS A 95 20.38 8.48 -5.85
N VAL A 96 20.09 7.31 -6.39
CA VAL A 96 18.71 6.81 -6.54
C VAL A 96 18.01 6.79 -5.19
N ASN A 97 16.75 7.21 -5.18
CA ASN A 97 15.91 7.02 -4.01
C ASN A 97 15.62 5.52 -3.89
N ASN A 98 16.19 4.87 -2.88
CA ASN A 98 16.03 3.44 -2.62
C ASN A 98 15.14 3.17 -1.40
N ALA A 99 14.50 4.20 -0.84
CA ALA A 99 13.62 4.06 0.30
C ALA A 99 12.40 4.99 0.19
N TRP A 100 11.39 4.70 0.99
CA TRP A 100 10.29 5.61 1.26
C TRP A 100 10.35 6.03 2.73
N SER A 101 10.56 7.32 2.97
CA SER A 101 10.63 7.89 4.31
C SER A 101 9.28 8.40 4.78
N LEU A 102 9.02 8.18 6.07
CA LEU A 102 7.82 8.59 6.77
C LEU A 102 8.21 9.32 8.05
N PHE A 103 7.54 10.44 8.33
CA PHE A 103 7.63 11.12 9.62
C PHE A 103 6.25 11.14 10.26
N PHE A 104 6.09 10.36 11.32
CA PHE A 104 4.84 10.21 12.03
C PHE A 104 4.75 11.10 13.26
N MET A 105 3.54 11.57 13.53
CA MET A 105 3.08 12.16 14.78
C MET A 105 1.92 11.32 15.32
N ASN A 106 1.99 10.96 16.59
CA ASN A 106 0.94 10.26 17.32
C ASN A 106 0.67 10.98 18.63
N ASP A 107 -0.48 11.66 18.71
CA ASP A 107 -0.88 12.44 19.88
C ASP A 107 -1.55 11.56 20.97
N LYS A 108 -1.70 10.26 20.72
CA LYS A 108 -2.23 9.31 21.70
C LYS A 108 -1.16 8.90 22.70
N GLU A 109 -1.60 8.56 23.91
CA GLU A 109 -0.72 7.93 24.90
C GLU A 109 -0.27 6.53 24.46
N ASP A 110 -1.16 5.78 23.81
CA ASP A 110 -0.90 4.42 23.35
C ASP A 110 -0.23 4.36 21.96
N PRO A 111 0.70 3.41 21.74
CA PRO A 111 1.27 3.19 20.42
C PRO A 111 0.22 2.72 19.40
N THR A 112 0.24 3.31 18.20
CA THR A 112 -0.67 2.92 17.12
C THR A 112 0.02 2.00 16.10
N PRO A 113 -0.52 0.82 15.81
CA PRO A 113 0.01 -0.05 14.77
C PRO A 113 -0.32 0.50 13.37
N VAL A 114 0.69 0.55 12.52
CA VAL A 114 0.55 0.88 11.10
C VAL A 114 1.32 -0.12 10.25
N ASP A 115 0.84 -0.34 9.03
CA ASP A 115 1.63 -0.98 7.99
C ASP A 115 2.25 0.12 7.13
N VAL A 116 3.57 0.12 6.99
CA VAL A 116 4.32 1.00 6.09
C VAL A 116 4.77 0.21 4.87
N TYR A 117 4.86 0.85 3.71
CA TYR A 117 5.25 0.15 2.48
C TYR A 117 6.00 1.02 1.49
N VAL A 118 6.73 0.35 0.59
CA VAL A 118 7.40 0.92 -0.57
C VAL A 118 7.17 0.05 -1.80
N ILE A 119 7.01 0.70 -2.95
CA ILE A 119 6.91 0.09 -4.27
C ILE A 119 8.25 0.32 -4.98
N CYS A 120 8.82 -0.76 -5.50
CA CYS A 120 10.20 -0.81 -5.97
C CYS A 120 10.30 -1.21 -7.44
N ALA A 121 10.95 -0.41 -8.27
CA ALA A 121 11.27 -0.74 -9.65
C ALA A 121 12.77 -1.04 -9.82
N PRO A 122 13.20 -1.83 -10.82
CA PRO A 122 14.60 -1.93 -11.19
C PRO A 122 15.20 -0.54 -11.52
N ILE A 123 16.48 -0.36 -11.23
CA ILE A 123 17.22 0.85 -11.65
C ILE A 123 17.60 0.71 -13.13
N GLY A 124 17.32 1.73 -13.94
CA GLY A 124 17.74 1.78 -15.34
C GLY A 124 16.87 0.97 -16.33
N GLY A 125 15.63 0.66 -15.94
CA GLY A 125 14.60 0.13 -16.84
C GLY A 125 14.00 1.18 -17.78
#